data_AF-A0A1I3Q913-F1
#
_entry.id   AF-A0A1I3Q913-F1
#
_cell.length_a   1.000
_cell.length_b   1.000
_cell.length_c   1.000
_cell.angle_alpha   90.00
_cell.angle_beta   90.00
_cell.angle_gamma   90.00
#
_symmetry.space_group_name_H-M   'P 1'
#
loop_
_entity.id
_entity.type
_entity.pdbx_description
1 polymer ?
#
loop_
_entity_poly.entity_id
_entity_poly.type
_entity_poly.pdbx_seq_one_letter_code
_entity_poly.pdbx_strand_id
1 'polypeptide(L)'
;MVKVAPEPAMKITFDIDLSPDEIALLASALDCEVAQVEAKLPGHARAALGEYVEAYLGRRASGRGQDILEHRLALLIEHAFDKTIPSEVEVSRLFQTTLTSSRSLIRSTLSKYRYQLKAAADASAKSALARARWSDASNLFEIAGVTANLADHLNVRLASIDGGLRKVALIKGTTANYGVAADAYRELCKAFGAQEAKQKK
;
A
#
# COMPACT_ATOMS: atom_id res chain seq x y z
N MET A 1 5.28 -32.96 -14.23
CA MET A 1 5.12 -31.49 -14.23
C MET A 1 3.88 -31.16 -15.03
N VAL A 2 2.80 -30.71 -14.37
CA VAL A 2 1.56 -30.32 -15.06
C VAL A 2 1.80 -28.94 -15.69
N LYS A 3 1.79 -28.86 -17.02
CA LYS A 3 1.71 -27.57 -17.74
C LYS A 3 0.34 -26.98 -17.42
N VAL A 4 0.29 -25.99 -16.53
CA VAL A 4 -0.90 -25.15 -16.37
C VAL A 4 -1.02 -24.35 -17.67
N ALA A 5 -2.10 -24.58 -18.42
CA ALA A 5 -2.40 -23.79 -19.60
C ALA A 5 -2.51 -22.31 -19.19
N PRO A 6 -1.98 -21.36 -19.97
CA PRO A 6 -2.14 -19.95 -19.65
C PRO A 6 -3.63 -19.62 -19.54
N GLU A 7 -4.02 -18.93 -18.47
CA GLU A 7 -5.39 -18.47 -18.29
C GLU A 7 -5.84 -17.69 -19.52
N PRO A 8 -7.10 -17.84 -19.97
CA PRO A 8 -7.61 -17.12 -21.12
C PRO A 8 -7.54 -15.61 -20.86
N ALA A 9 -6.68 -14.91 -21.61
CA ALA A 9 -6.52 -13.47 -21.52
C ALA A 9 -7.43 -12.76 -22.53
N MET A 10 -8.36 -11.95 -22.04
CA MET A 10 -9.20 -11.08 -22.87
C MET A 10 -8.55 -9.69 -23.00
N LYS A 11 -8.43 -9.18 -24.22
CA LYS A 11 -7.96 -7.81 -24.50
C LYS A 11 -9.16 -6.89 -24.71
N ILE A 12 -9.13 -5.73 -24.05
CA ILE A 12 -10.15 -4.68 -24.16
C ILE A 12 -9.42 -3.38 -24.50
N THR A 13 -9.89 -2.66 -25.51
CA THR A 13 -9.31 -1.40 -25.98
C THR A 13 -10.45 -0.47 -26.38
N PHE A 14 -10.41 0.76 -25.89
CA PHE A 14 -11.34 1.83 -26.21
C PHE A 14 -10.63 3.17 -25.96
N ASP A 15 -11.07 4.21 -26.65
CA ASP A 15 -10.58 5.57 -26.46
C ASP A 15 -11.44 6.31 -25.43
N ILE A 16 -10.84 7.26 -24.72
CA ILE A 16 -11.54 8.20 -23.83
C ILE A 16 -11.22 9.61 -24.27
N ASP A 17 -12.24 10.45 -24.36
CA ASP A 17 -12.09 11.85 -24.69
C ASP A 17 -11.82 12.63 -23.40
N LEU A 18 -10.65 13.26 -23.30
CA LEU A 18 -10.26 14.11 -22.17
C LEU A 18 -9.72 15.44 -22.69
N SER A 19 -10.26 16.53 -22.18
CA SER A 19 -9.71 17.88 -22.41
C SER A 19 -8.37 18.07 -21.69
N PRO A 20 -7.54 19.05 -22.11
CA PRO A 20 -6.29 19.36 -21.42
C PRO A 20 -6.47 19.66 -19.93
N ASP A 21 -7.57 20.33 -19.55
CA ASP A 21 -7.88 20.65 -18.16
C ASP A 21 -8.23 19.41 -17.35
N GLU A 22 -8.97 18.46 -17.92
CA GLU A 22 -9.27 17.17 -17.27
C GLU A 22 -8.01 16.32 -17.10
N ILE A 23 -7.10 16.33 -18.07
CA ILE A 23 -5.81 15.64 -17.95
C ILE A 23 -4.98 16.25 -16.82
N ALA A 24 -4.97 17.58 -16.67
CA ALA A 24 -4.28 18.25 -15.56
C ALA A 24 -4.90 17.91 -14.20
N LEU A 25 -6.22 17.84 -14.10
CA LEU A 25 -6.92 17.40 -12.89
C LEU A 25 -6.60 15.94 -12.54
N LEU A 26 -6.57 15.06 -13.54
CA LEU A 26 -6.19 13.66 -13.36
C LEU A 26 -4.74 13.53 -12.90
N ALA A 27 -3.81 14.26 -13.51
CA ALA A 27 -2.39 14.28 -13.10
C ALA A 27 -2.23 14.64 -11.62
N SER A 28 -2.95 15.68 -11.17
CA SER A 28 -2.99 16.10 -9.76
C SER A 28 -3.57 15.01 -8.85
N ALA A 29 -4.67 14.37 -9.25
CA ALA A 29 -5.30 13.30 -8.46
C ALA A 29 -4.43 12.03 -8.37
N LEU A 30 -3.68 11.71 -9.44
CA LEU A 30 -2.80 10.55 -9.56
C LEU A 30 -1.37 10.79 -9.03
N ASP A 31 -1.10 12.00 -8.54
CA ASP A 31 0.21 12.47 -8.07
C ASP A 31 1.32 12.16 -9.09
N CYS A 32 1.10 12.61 -10.34
CA CYS A 32 2.03 12.42 -11.43
C CYS A 32 2.06 13.62 -12.37
N GLU A 33 3.06 13.63 -13.26
CA GLU A 33 3.12 14.61 -14.34
C GLU A 33 2.05 14.32 -15.40
N VAL A 34 1.61 15.36 -16.12
CA VAL A 34 0.64 15.25 -17.24
C VAL A 34 1.07 14.19 -18.25
N ALA A 35 2.36 14.14 -18.59
CA ALA A 35 2.94 13.17 -19.52
C ALA A 35 2.86 11.71 -19.02
N GLN A 36 2.55 11.48 -17.75
CA GLN A 36 2.49 10.15 -17.14
C GLN A 36 1.06 9.63 -16.96
N VAL A 37 0.03 10.46 -17.19
CA VAL A 37 -1.37 10.10 -16.96
C VAL A 37 -1.77 8.89 -17.80
N GLU A 38 -1.45 8.90 -19.09
CA GLU A 38 -1.75 7.80 -20.02
C GLU A 38 -1.12 6.48 -19.57
N ALA A 39 0.10 6.52 -19.02
CA ALA A 39 0.79 5.33 -18.54
C ALA A 39 0.21 4.80 -17.22
N LYS A 40 -0.36 5.66 -16.37
CA LYS A 40 -0.94 5.26 -15.07
C LYS A 40 -2.38 4.75 -15.19
N LEU A 41 -3.20 5.35 -16.05
CA LEU A 41 -4.63 5.02 -16.18
C LEU A 41 -4.94 3.53 -16.43
N PRO A 42 -4.16 2.75 -17.19
CA PRO A 42 -4.43 1.33 -17.41
C PRO A 42 -4.54 0.50 -16.12
N GLY A 43 -3.75 0.82 -15.10
CA GLY A 43 -3.83 0.15 -13.80
C GLY A 43 -5.15 0.43 -13.09
N HIS A 44 -5.61 1.69 -13.14
CA HIS A 44 -6.89 2.11 -12.57
C HIS A 44 -8.08 1.53 -13.35
N ALA A 45 -8.03 1.55 -14.68
CA ALA A 45 -9.05 0.96 -15.53
C ALA A 45 -9.19 -0.56 -15.30
N ARG A 46 -8.06 -1.26 -15.16
CA ARG A 46 -8.05 -2.69 -14.81
C ARG A 46 -8.70 -2.95 -13.45
N ALA A 47 -8.38 -2.14 -12.44
CA ALA A 47 -9.01 -2.25 -11.13
C ALA A 47 -10.53 -2.03 -11.20
N ALA A 48 -10.98 -0.97 -11.88
CA ALA A 48 -12.40 -0.65 -12.03
C ALA A 48 -13.16 -1.76 -12.80
N LEU A 49 -12.60 -2.24 -13.91
CA LEU A 49 -13.22 -3.33 -14.67
C LEU A 49 -13.25 -4.64 -13.86
N GLY A 50 -12.19 -4.94 -13.11
CA GLY A 50 -12.13 -6.10 -12.23
C GLY A 50 -13.24 -6.08 -11.17
N GLU A 51 -13.55 -4.90 -10.61
CA GLU A 51 -14.67 -4.71 -9.68
C GLU A 51 -16.00 -5.13 -10.33
N TYR A 52 -16.27 -4.69 -11.57
CA TYR A 52 -17.47 -5.06 -12.32
C TYR A 52 -17.51 -6.55 -12.67
N VAL A 53 -16.39 -7.13 -13.11
CA VAL A 53 -16.32 -8.56 -13.45
C VAL A 53 -16.63 -9.42 -12.22
N GLU A 54 -16.05 -9.12 -11.07
CA GLU A 54 -16.33 -9.85 -9.82
C GLU A 54 -17.79 -9.71 -9.38
N ALA A 55 -18.39 -8.53 -9.59
CA ALA A 55 -19.81 -8.30 -9.33
C ALA A 55 -20.71 -9.11 -10.28
N TYR A 56 -20.45 -9.09 -11.59
CA TYR A 56 -21.26 -9.80 -12.58
C TYR A 56 -21.18 -11.32 -12.45
N LEU A 57 -20.01 -11.83 -12.03
CA LEU A 57 -19.83 -13.26 -11.75
C LEU A 57 -20.40 -13.69 -10.38
N GLY A 58 -20.98 -12.76 -9.61
CA GLY A 58 -21.53 -13.05 -8.28
C GLY A 58 -20.49 -13.46 -7.25
N ARG A 59 -19.20 -13.26 -7.53
CA ARG A 59 -18.09 -13.62 -6.62
C ARG A 59 -18.03 -12.69 -5.43
N ARG A 60 -18.53 -11.46 -5.58
CA ARG A 60 -18.66 -10.49 -4.49
C ARG A 60 -20.00 -9.77 -4.56
N ALA A 61 -20.82 -10.00 -3.53
CA ALA A 61 -21.98 -9.17 -3.24
C ALA A 61 -21.59 -8.16 -2.16
N SER A 62 -21.28 -6.92 -2.55
CA SER A 62 -21.05 -5.83 -1.61
C SER A 62 -22.39 -5.31 -1.10
N GLY A 63 -22.72 -5.59 0.16
CA GLY A 63 -24.00 -5.18 0.76
C GLY A 63 -24.03 -3.72 1.24
N ARG A 64 -22.87 -3.09 1.41
CA ARG A 64 -22.75 -1.69 1.89
C ARG A 64 -21.73 -0.92 1.06
N GLY A 65 -21.90 0.40 0.98
CA GLY A 65 -20.95 1.28 0.27
C GLY A 65 -19.50 1.11 0.73
N GLN A 66 -19.28 0.89 2.03
CA GLN A 66 -17.94 0.62 2.57
C GLN A 66 -17.30 -0.65 1.99
N ASP A 67 -18.09 -1.72 1.78
CA ASP A 67 -17.59 -2.97 1.23
C ASP A 67 -17.09 -2.77 -0.22
N ILE A 68 -17.73 -1.86 -0.97
CA ILE A 68 -17.33 -1.45 -2.32
C ILE A 68 -16.00 -0.70 -2.28
N LEU A 69 -15.87 0.30 -1.40
CA LEU A 69 -14.64 1.10 -1.30
C LEU A 69 -13.42 0.25 -0.91
N GLU A 70 -13.59 -0.69 0.01
CA GLU A 70 -12.52 -1.61 0.41
C GLU A 70 -12.11 -2.54 -0.74
N HIS A 71 -13.09 -3.04 -1.50
CA HIS A 71 -12.80 -3.87 -2.66
C HIS A 71 -12.04 -3.09 -3.74
N ARG A 72 -12.52 -1.87 -4.04
CA ARG A 72 -11.87 -0.98 -5.00
C ARG A 72 -10.43 -0.67 -4.60
N LEU A 73 -10.20 -0.34 -3.32
CA LEU A 73 -8.85 -0.07 -2.83
C LEU A 73 -7.96 -1.32 -2.93
N ALA A 74 -8.47 -2.51 -2.64
CA ALA A 74 -7.71 -3.75 -2.81
C ALA A 74 -7.28 -3.97 -4.27
N LEU A 75 -8.18 -3.77 -5.23
CA LEU A 75 -7.87 -3.89 -6.66
C LEU A 75 -6.90 -2.80 -7.14
N LEU A 76 -7.05 -1.57 -6.65
CA LEU A 76 -6.09 -0.50 -6.93
C LEU A 76 -4.70 -0.84 -6.39
N ILE A 77 -4.58 -1.44 -5.21
CA ILE A 77 -3.29 -1.89 -4.66
C ILE A 77 -2.63 -2.90 -5.61
N GLU A 78 -3.40 -3.82 -6.17
CA GLU A 78 -2.87 -4.86 -7.05
C GLU A 78 -2.49 -4.38 -8.45
N HIS A 79 -3.13 -3.32 -8.94
CA HIS A 79 -3.06 -2.95 -10.36
C HIS A 79 -2.58 -1.53 -10.62
N ALA A 80 -2.73 -0.61 -9.66
CA ALA A 80 -2.44 0.82 -9.84
C ALA A 80 -1.35 1.35 -8.90
N PHE A 81 -1.11 0.71 -7.75
CA PHE A 81 -0.08 1.12 -6.78
C PHE A 81 1.15 0.22 -6.78
N ASP A 82 1.50 -0.38 -7.93
CA ASP A 82 2.68 -1.23 -8.08
C ASP A 82 2.82 -2.34 -7.02
N LYS A 83 1.67 -2.86 -6.54
CA LYS A 83 1.62 -3.83 -5.44
C LYS A 83 2.29 -3.30 -4.18
N THR A 84 2.01 -2.05 -3.81
CA THR A 84 2.41 -1.44 -2.54
C THR A 84 1.21 -0.81 -1.85
N ILE A 85 1.27 -0.68 -0.53
CA ILE A 85 0.23 -0.05 0.27
C ILE A 85 0.33 1.46 0.06
N PRO A 86 -0.71 2.12 -0.48
CA PRO A 86 -0.72 3.57 -0.65
C PRO A 86 -0.79 4.29 0.71
N SER A 87 -0.30 5.53 0.72
CA SER A 87 -0.42 6.43 1.84
C SER A 87 -1.86 6.94 2.05
N GLU A 88 -2.13 7.43 3.26
CA GLU A 88 -3.41 8.08 3.55
C GLU A 88 -3.68 9.29 2.63
N VAL A 89 -2.62 9.97 2.18
CA VAL A 89 -2.71 11.12 1.28
C VAL A 89 -3.12 10.67 -0.12
N GLU A 90 -2.47 9.64 -0.68
CA GLU A 90 -2.83 9.08 -1.99
C GLU A 90 -4.29 8.59 -2.00
N VAL A 91 -4.69 7.86 -0.95
CA VAL A 91 -6.09 7.40 -0.81
C VAL A 91 -7.04 8.57 -0.62
N SER A 92 -6.67 9.58 0.17
CA SER A 92 -7.49 10.79 0.39
C SER A 92 -7.76 11.55 -0.91
N ARG A 93 -6.74 11.74 -1.76
CA ARG A 93 -6.90 12.42 -3.06
C ARG A 93 -7.83 11.64 -3.98
N LEU A 94 -7.62 10.33 -4.12
CA LEU A 94 -8.37 9.49 -5.04
C LEU A 94 -9.82 9.24 -4.61
N PHE A 95 -10.04 9.00 -3.32
CA PHE A 95 -11.38 8.71 -2.78
C PHE A 95 -12.11 9.97 -2.29
N GLN A 96 -11.45 11.13 -2.34
CA GLN A 96 -11.98 12.41 -1.86
C GLN A 96 -12.44 12.34 -0.39
N THR A 97 -11.65 11.64 0.44
CA THR A 97 -11.94 11.41 1.86
C THR A 97 -10.97 12.18 2.76
N THR A 98 -11.33 12.39 4.03
CA THR A 98 -10.39 12.91 5.03
C THR A 98 -9.27 11.90 5.32
N LEU A 99 -8.10 12.36 5.78
CA LEU A 99 -6.97 11.46 6.13
C LEU A 99 -7.36 10.40 7.17
N THR A 100 -8.22 10.74 8.13
CA THR A 100 -8.72 9.79 9.14
C THR A 100 -9.59 8.70 8.51
N SER A 101 -10.46 9.07 7.57
CA SER A 101 -11.28 8.13 6.83
C SER A 101 -10.42 7.24 5.91
N SER A 102 -9.46 7.84 5.19
CA SER A 102 -8.49 7.11 4.37
C SER A 102 -7.68 6.10 5.17
N ARG A 103 -7.19 6.48 6.36
CA ARG A 103 -6.49 5.57 7.28
C ARG A 103 -7.36 4.38 7.64
N SER A 104 -8.62 4.65 7.98
CA SER A 104 -9.59 3.63 8.37
C SER A 104 -9.91 2.69 7.22
N LEU A 105 -10.07 3.22 6.00
CA LEU A 105 -10.29 2.47 4.78
C LEU A 105 -9.11 1.56 4.43
N ILE A 106 -7.88 2.06 4.49
CA ILE A 106 -6.67 1.24 4.27
C ILE A 106 -6.62 0.11 5.30
N ARG A 107 -6.83 0.41 6.58
CA ARG A 107 -6.81 -0.60 7.65
C ARG A 107 -7.85 -1.69 7.45
N SER A 108 -9.10 -1.32 7.15
CA SER A 108 -10.18 -2.30 6.95
C SER A 108 -9.95 -3.13 5.69
N THR A 109 -9.46 -2.50 4.63
CA THR A 109 -9.04 -3.18 3.39
C THR A 109 -7.95 -4.21 3.65
N LEU A 110 -6.85 -3.83 4.33
CA LEU A 110 -5.76 -4.77 4.64
C LEU A 110 -6.22 -5.93 5.53
N SER A 111 -7.13 -5.68 6.49
CA SER A 111 -7.67 -6.72 7.36
C SER A 111 -8.55 -7.74 6.61
N LYS A 112 -9.46 -7.23 5.78
CA LYS A 112 -10.44 -8.02 5.02
C LYS A 112 -9.80 -8.77 3.85
N TYR A 113 -8.84 -8.14 3.17
CA TYR A 113 -8.15 -8.68 2.00
C TYR A 113 -6.73 -9.16 2.33
N ARG A 114 -6.47 -9.55 3.58
CA ARG A 114 -5.12 -9.87 4.08
C ARG A 114 -4.33 -10.86 3.24
N TYR A 115 -4.99 -11.88 2.69
CA TYR A 115 -4.33 -12.92 1.89
C TYR A 115 -4.03 -12.41 0.48
N GLN A 116 -4.98 -11.71 -0.13
CA GLN A 116 -4.84 -11.08 -1.44
C GLN A 116 -3.72 -10.02 -1.42
N LEU A 117 -3.70 -9.17 -0.39
CA LEU A 117 -2.76 -8.05 -0.27
C LEU A 117 -1.47 -8.39 0.47
N LYS A 118 -1.23 -9.67 0.81
CA LYS A 118 -0.04 -10.06 1.59
C LYS A 118 1.26 -9.64 0.90
N ALA A 119 1.38 -9.93 -0.40
CA ALA A 119 2.57 -9.59 -1.17
C ALA A 119 2.82 -8.07 -1.19
N ALA A 120 1.74 -7.28 -1.29
CA ALA A 120 1.86 -5.83 -1.29
C ALA A 120 2.25 -5.26 0.08
N ALA A 121 1.70 -5.84 1.16
CA ALA A 121 2.07 -5.48 2.52
C ALA A 121 3.54 -5.82 2.81
N ASP A 122 3.99 -7.02 2.46
CA ASP A 122 5.38 -7.45 2.62
C ASP A 122 6.35 -6.57 1.79
N ALA A 123 5.99 -6.25 0.54
CA ALA A 123 6.81 -5.39 -0.32
C ALA A 123 6.95 -3.97 0.26
N SER A 124 5.85 -3.42 0.78
CA SER A 124 5.84 -2.10 1.43
C SER A 124 6.68 -2.09 2.70
N ALA A 125 6.58 -3.13 3.53
CA ALA A 125 7.38 -3.31 4.74
C ALA A 125 8.87 -3.43 4.40
N LYS A 126 9.22 -4.26 3.43
CA LYS A 126 10.60 -4.43 2.95
C LYS A 126 11.18 -3.11 2.44
N SER A 127 10.44 -2.37 1.61
CA SER A 127 10.85 -1.07 1.08
C SER A 127 11.06 -0.04 2.19
N ALA A 128 10.16 0.01 3.16
CA ALA A 128 10.30 0.90 4.32
C ALA A 128 11.55 0.57 5.14
N LEU A 129 11.75 -0.70 5.50
CA LEU A 129 12.91 -1.14 6.29
C LEU A 129 14.25 -0.90 5.58
N ALA A 130 14.30 -1.05 4.27
CA ALA A 130 15.49 -0.76 3.46
C ALA A 130 15.86 0.74 3.42
N ARG A 131 14.88 1.63 3.65
CA ARG A 131 15.09 3.09 3.72
C ARG A 131 15.42 3.57 5.13
N ALA A 132 15.37 2.69 6.13
CA ALA A 132 15.64 3.05 7.52
C ALA A 132 17.06 3.58 7.70
N ARG A 133 17.24 4.53 8.61
CA ARG A 133 18.54 5.11 8.94
C ARG A 133 18.75 5.10 10.44
N TRP A 134 19.94 4.74 10.87
CA TRP A 134 20.32 4.86 12.27
C TRP A 134 20.41 6.34 12.69
N SER A 135 19.90 6.65 13.88
CA SER A 135 19.95 7.98 14.48
C SER A 135 20.58 7.89 15.87
N ASP A 136 21.76 8.49 16.03
CA ASP A 136 22.48 8.51 17.31
C ASP A 136 21.73 9.31 18.38
N ALA A 137 20.96 10.33 17.97
CA ALA A 137 20.20 11.18 18.88
C ALA A 137 19.02 10.44 19.53
N SER A 138 18.33 9.58 18.78
CA SER A 138 17.20 8.80 19.28
C SER A 138 17.59 7.38 19.72
N ASN A 139 18.80 6.92 19.35
CA ASN A 139 19.27 5.55 19.51
C ASN A 139 18.29 4.52 18.90
N LEU A 140 17.73 4.86 17.75
CA LEU A 140 16.75 4.06 17.00
C LEU A 140 17.10 4.07 15.51
N PHE A 141 16.60 3.07 14.80
CA PHE A 141 16.43 3.18 13.35
C PHE A 141 15.17 4.00 13.08
N GLU A 142 15.34 5.08 12.33
CA GLU A 142 14.25 5.96 11.90
C GLU A 142 13.83 5.59 10.48
N ILE A 143 12.53 5.39 10.30
CA ILE A 143 11.92 5.07 9.02
C ILE A 143 11.02 6.23 8.62
N ALA A 144 11.45 6.99 7.61
CA ALA A 144 10.69 8.12 7.09
C ALA A 144 9.59 7.65 6.12
N GLY A 145 8.45 8.34 6.12
CA GLY A 145 7.36 8.07 5.17
C GLY A 145 6.70 6.71 5.41
N VAL A 146 6.63 6.27 6.66
CA VAL A 146 5.84 5.11 7.08
C VAL A 146 4.46 5.59 7.49
N THR A 147 3.43 4.93 6.98
CA THR A 147 2.03 5.19 7.35
C THR A 147 1.71 4.49 8.66
N ALA A 148 0.67 4.93 9.37
CA ALA A 148 0.25 4.26 10.61
C ALA A 148 -0.12 2.79 10.35
N ASN A 149 -0.78 2.51 9.21
CA ASN A 149 -1.17 1.16 8.83
C ASN A 149 0.04 0.25 8.52
N LEU A 150 1.10 0.80 7.93
CA LEU A 150 2.33 0.04 7.70
C LEU A 150 3.06 -0.22 9.02
N ALA A 151 3.10 0.76 9.94
CA ALA A 151 3.65 0.54 11.28
C ALA A 151 2.88 -0.54 12.05
N ASP A 152 1.54 -0.55 11.96
CA ASP A 152 0.71 -1.61 12.54
C ASP A 152 1.02 -2.98 11.94
N HIS A 153 1.21 -3.07 10.62
CA HIS A 153 1.62 -4.31 9.96
C HIS A 153 2.98 -4.83 10.45
N LEU A 154 3.98 -3.95 10.59
CA LEU A 154 5.28 -4.29 11.18
C LEU A 154 5.13 -4.76 12.63
N ASN A 155 4.27 -4.11 13.42
CA ASN A 155 4.04 -4.46 14.82
C ASN A 155 3.35 -5.83 14.99
N VAL A 156 2.38 -6.16 14.12
CA VAL A 156 1.78 -7.51 14.07
C VAL A 156 2.86 -8.55 13.77
N ARG A 157 3.79 -8.24 12.86
CA ARG A 157 4.89 -9.15 12.54
C ARG A 157 5.85 -9.32 13.72
N LEU A 158 6.24 -8.23 14.40
CA LEU A 158 7.07 -8.28 15.61
C LEU A 158 6.42 -9.15 16.69
N ALA A 159 5.14 -8.94 16.99
CA ALA A 159 4.42 -9.72 17.99
C ALA A 159 4.37 -11.23 17.66
N SER A 160 4.38 -11.59 16.37
CA SER A 160 4.46 -13.00 15.93
C SER A 160 5.85 -13.62 16.03
N ILE A 161 6.90 -12.78 16.09
CA ILE A 161 8.30 -13.21 16.23
C ILE A 161 8.64 -13.34 17.72
N ASP A 162 8.47 -12.25 18.47
CA ASP A 162 8.69 -12.17 19.91
C ASP A 162 7.89 -10.99 20.50
N GLY A 163 6.99 -11.29 21.44
CA GLY A 163 6.16 -10.31 22.13
C GLY A 163 6.91 -9.37 23.09
N GLY A 164 8.18 -9.67 23.41
CA GLY A 164 9.05 -8.81 24.20
C GLY A 164 9.70 -7.66 23.42
N LEU A 165 9.68 -7.71 22.08
CA LEU A 165 10.31 -6.69 21.24
C LEU A 165 9.55 -5.36 21.29
N ARG A 166 10.31 -4.26 21.27
CA ARG A 166 9.73 -2.92 21.29
C ARG A 166 9.03 -2.63 19.96
N LYS A 167 7.77 -2.18 20.05
CA LYS A 167 6.97 -1.78 18.89
C LYS A 167 7.61 -0.64 18.08
N VAL A 168 7.37 -0.65 16.78
CA VAL A 168 7.56 0.48 15.87
C VAL A 168 6.56 1.57 16.26
N ALA A 169 7.05 2.78 16.54
CA ALA A 169 6.23 3.88 17.04
C ALA A 169 6.64 5.23 16.44
N LEU A 170 5.68 6.15 16.34
CA LEU A 170 5.94 7.52 15.90
C LEU A 170 6.93 8.20 16.85
N ILE A 171 7.95 8.83 16.29
CA ILE A 171 8.92 9.62 17.06
C ILE A 171 8.24 10.92 17.49
N LYS A 172 8.30 11.23 18.79
CA LYS A 172 7.71 12.44 19.35
C LYS A 172 8.23 13.69 18.62
N GLY A 173 7.34 14.62 18.30
CA GLY A 173 7.68 15.84 17.58
C GLY A 173 7.82 15.67 16.05
N THR A 174 7.55 14.47 15.51
CA THR A 174 7.52 14.23 14.07
C THR A 174 6.12 13.83 13.60
N THR A 175 5.82 14.09 12.33
CA THR A 175 4.53 13.75 11.72
C THR A 175 4.56 12.45 10.92
N ALA A 176 5.75 11.99 10.50
CA ALA A 176 5.89 10.87 9.57
C ALA A 176 7.14 10.00 9.79
N ASN A 177 7.85 10.15 10.91
CA ASN A 177 9.05 9.36 11.21
C ASN A 177 8.75 8.36 12.33
N TYR A 178 8.93 7.08 12.02
CA TYR A 178 8.75 6.00 12.97
C TYR A 178 10.10 5.48 13.43
N GLY A 179 10.23 5.25 14.74
CA GLY A 179 11.42 4.68 15.36
C GLY A 179 11.23 3.20 15.66
N VAL A 180 12.29 2.42 15.44
CA VAL A 180 12.37 1.01 15.79
C VAL A 180 13.72 0.72 16.46
N ALA A 181 13.69 -0.08 17.54
CA ALA A 181 14.90 -0.47 18.25
C ALA A 181 15.77 -1.41 17.41
N ALA A 182 17.08 -1.43 17.65
CA ALA A 182 18.03 -2.14 16.79
C ALA A 182 17.77 -3.66 16.71
N ASP A 183 17.36 -4.27 17.81
CA ASP A 183 16.95 -5.68 17.89
C ASP A 183 15.70 -5.96 17.05
N ALA A 184 14.63 -5.19 17.27
CA ALA A 184 13.38 -5.29 16.52
C ALA A 184 13.58 -5.01 15.02
N TYR A 185 14.45 -4.07 14.66
CA TYR A 185 14.79 -3.75 13.27
C TYR A 185 15.42 -4.95 12.55
N ARG A 186 16.41 -5.61 13.18
CA ARG A 186 17.07 -6.78 12.60
C ARG A 186 16.10 -7.95 12.39
N GLU A 187 15.25 -8.23 13.37
CA GLU A 187 14.25 -9.28 13.25
C GLU A 187 13.24 -8.97 12.13
N LEU A 188 12.83 -7.70 11.98
CA LEU A 188 11.98 -7.27 10.87
C LEU A 188 12.70 -7.41 9.51
N CYS A 189 13.95 -6.96 9.39
CA CYS A 189 14.72 -7.10 8.16
C CYS A 189 14.88 -8.56 7.76
N LYS A 190 15.18 -9.45 8.71
CA LYS A 190 15.22 -10.90 8.48
C LYS A 190 13.87 -11.45 8.04
N ALA A 191 12.80 -11.07 8.72
CA ALA A 191 11.45 -11.58 8.45
C ALA A 191 10.88 -11.15 7.09
N PHE A 192 11.24 -9.95 6.61
CA PHE A 192 10.80 -9.41 5.33
C PHE A 192 11.86 -9.50 4.21
N GLY A 193 13.05 -10.00 4.53
CA GLY A 193 14.19 -10.06 3.58
C GLY A 193 14.64 -8.69 3.09
N ALA A 194 14.67 -7.69 3.98
CA ALA A 194 15.18 -6.35 3.71
C ALA A 194 16.67 -6.25 4.02
N GLN A 195 17.39 -5.38 3.30
CA GLN A 195 18.80 -5.12 3.58
C GLN A 195 18.93 -4.24 4.82
N GLU A 196 19.75 -4.67 5.78
CA GLU A 196 20.00 -3.90 7.01
C GLU A 196 20.84 -2.64 6.73
N ALA A 197 20.38 -1.51 7.27
CA ALA A 197 21.19 -0.31 7.37
C ALA A 197 22.29 -0.49 8.44
N LYS A 198 23.47 0.09 8.18
CA LYS A 198 24.58 0.04 9.15
C LYS A 198 24.28 0.97 10.33
N GLN A 199 24.38 0.45 11.55
CA GLN A 199 24.57 1.27 12.74
C GLN A 199 25.96 1.91 12.66
N LYS A 200 26.04 3.26 12.68
CA LYS A 200 27.33 3.92 12.81
C LYS A 200 27.84 3.65 14.23
N LYS A 201 29.06 3.12 14.33
CA LYS A 201 29.76 2.91 15.60
C LYS A 201 30.34 4.23 16.09
#